data_AF-N1P655-F1
#
_entry.id   AF-N1P655-F1
#
_cell.length_a   1.000
_cell.length_b   1.000
_cell.length_c   1.000
_cell.angle_alpha   90.00
_cell.angle_beta   90.00
_cell.angle_gamma   90.00
#
_symmetry.space_group_name_H-M   'P 1'
#
loop_
_entity.id
_entity.type
_entity.pdbx_description
1 polymer ?
#
loop_
_entity_poly.entity_id
_entity_poly.type
_entity_poly.pdbx_seq_one_letter_code
_entity_poly.pdbx_strand_id
1 'polypeptide(L)'
;MVPSMVPITKNYHLIIEESLELRNQKWVCDYKDCYLLGESYVLSLKECVHFIQSLINYYLVPVTEEDKTWSRAFVGHHVSGDLKWLETIGVKFPGRGYEGHLDHTLLLAETPGDLDVFILDTEQFYRKSYGEKGSSLGKILRLFEIPHAFLHNAGNDAYYTLHLFMKFCDVNFRKISGMDDVLKVMGQVKVWGERDVREPKVVPMSYAISIEEAVKNRTYRKGVKSSRKERVCQTEFGGLTYFGTAKDAFTSTLPTH
;
A
#
# COMPACT_ATOMS: atom_id res chain seq x y z
N MET A 1 -16.62 -0.74 -28.80
CA MET A 1 -15.36 -0.87 -28.04
C MET A 1 -15.55 -2.03 -27.09
N VAL A 2 -14.74 -3.09 -27.18
CA VAL A 2 -14.89 -4.25 -26.28
C VAL A 2 -14.38 -3.83 -24.90
N PRO A 3 -15.18 -3.90 -23.82
CA PRO A 3 -14.68 -3.58 -22.49
C PRO A 3 -13.58 -4.59 -22.13
N SER A 4 -12.37 -4.10 -21.88
CA SER A 4 -11.28 -4.91 -21.35
C SER A 4 -11.69 -5.42 -19.98
N MET A 5 -11.58 -6.74 -19.75
CA MET A 5 -11.80 -7.32 -18.41
C MET A 5 -10.70 -6.93 -17.42
N VAL A 6 -9.59 -6.36 -17.90
CA VAL A 6 -8.47 -5.89 -17.09
C VAL A 6 -8.47 -4.37 -17.09
N PRO A 7 -8.45 -3.70 -15.91
CA PRO A 7 -8.40 -2.26 -15.85
C PRO A 7 -7.11 -1.73 -16.49
N ILE A 8 -7.23 -0.64 -17.23
CA ILE A 8 -6.08 0.08 -17.76
C ILE A 8 -5.51 0.92 -16.62
N THR A 9 -4.23 0.69 -16.28
CA THR A 9 -3.54 1.40 -15.19
C THR A 9 -2.38 2.22 -15.73
N LYS A 10 -2.18 3.41 -15.16
CA LYS A 10 -0.98 4.23 -15.36
C LYS A 10 -0.31 4.43 -14.02
N ASN A 11 0.97 4.10 -13.94
CA ASN A 11 1.74 4.16 -12.71
C ASN A 11 2.81 5.25 -12.84
N TYR A 12 3.00 6.01 -11.77
CA TYR A 12 4.02 7.05 -11.69
C TYR A 12 4.73 6.95 -10.35
N HIS A 13 6.04 7.13 -10.36
CA HIS A 13 6.84 7.26 -9.15
C HIS A 13 7.66 8.55 -9.23
N LEU A 14 7.30 9.54 -8.41
CA LEU A 14 7.94 10.84 -8.38
C LEU A 14 8.93 10.91 -7.21
N ILE A 15 10.14 11.36 -7.49
CA ILE A 15 11.17 11.61 -6.49
C ILE A 15 11.47 13.11 -6.49
N ILE A 16 11.28 13.72 -5.32
CA ILE A 16 11.62 15.13 -5.07
C ILE A 16 13.15 15.26 -5.11
N GLU A 17 13.65 16.06 -6.05
CA GLU A 17 15.07 16.31 -6.31
C GLU A 17 15.80 16.80 -5.05
N GLU A 18 15.20 17.76 -4.35
CA GLU A 18 15.73 18.37 -3.12
C GLU A 18 15.88 17.35 -1.98
N SER A 19 15.17 16.23 -2.07
CA SER A 19 15.18 15.15 -1.09
C SER A 19 15.90 13.90 -1.60
N LEU A 20 16.67 13.98 -2.70
CA LEU A 20 17.44 12.85 -3.20
C LEU A 20 18.41 12.35 -2.14
N GLU A 21 19.21 13.20 -1.52
CA GLU A 21 20.20 12.77 -0.53
C GLU A 21 19.57 12.26 0.78
N LEU A 22 18.29 12.61 1.03
CA LEU A 22 17.54 12.14 2.19
C LEU A 22 17.17 10.67 2.01
N ARG A 23 17.99 9.80 2.58
CA ARG A 23 17.75 8.35 2.63
C ARG A 23 17.32 7.92 4.03
N ASN A 24 16.20 7.22 4.12
CA ASN A 24 15.77 6.64 5.39
C ASN A 24 16.57 5.37 5.67
N GLN A 25 17.76 5.53 6.24
CA GLN A 25 18.62 4.40 6.62
C GLN A 25 18.47 4.01 8.10
N LYS A 26 17.66 4.74 8.88
CA LYS A 26 17.61 4.58 10.34
C LYS A 26 16.58 3.54 10.79
N TRP A 27 15.44 3.46 10.12
CA TRP A 27 14.27 2.69 10.57
C TRP A 27 13.81 1.61 9.58
N VAL A 28 14.17 1.79 8.31
CA VAL A 28 13.62 1.11 7.14
C VAL A 28 14.78 0.80 6.17
N CYS A 29 14.68 -0.23 5.34
CA CYS A 29 15.62 -0.40 4.24
C CYS A 29 15.30 0.56 3.11
N ASP A 30 16.32 1.19 2.54
CA ASP A 30 16.14 2.21 1.53
C ASP A 30 15.84 1.56 0.16
N TYR A 31 14.55 1.39 -0.14
CA TYR A 31 14.07 0.89 -1.43
C TYR A 31 13.54 2.02 -2.32
N LYS A 32 13.91 3.27 -2.02
CA LYS A 32 13.45 4.45 -2.77
C LYS A 32 13.71 4.31 -4.27
N ASP A 33 14.84 3.73 -4.66
CA ASP A 33 15.22 3.58 -6.07
C ASP A 33 14.71 2.27 -6.71
N CYS A 34 14.03 1.39 -5.94
CA CYS A 34 13.57 0.07 -6.40
C CYS A 34 12.12 0.12 -6.92
N TYR A 35 11.84 0.99 -7.88
CA TYR A 35 10.52 1.07 -8.51
C TYR A 35 10.31 -0.09 -9.49
N LEU A 36 9.21 -0.82 -9.36
CA LEU A 36 8.96 -2.05 -10.13
C LEU A 36 8.24 -1.82 -11.47
N LEU A 37 7.55 -0.69 -11.62
CA LEU A 37 6.57 -0.50 -12.69
C LEU A 37 7.06 0.47 -13.79
N GLY A 38 8.38 0.65 -13.87
CA GLY A 38 9.02 1.50 -14.85
C GLY A 38 10.10 2.37 -14.23
N GLU A 39 10.16 3.62 -14.66
CA GLU A 39 11.19 4.58 -14.25
C GLU A 39 10.66 5.55 -13.19
N SER A 40 11.57 6.01 -12.34
CA SER A 40 11.26 7.05 -11.35
C SER A 40 11.55 8.42 -11.96
N TYR A 41 10.62 9.36 -11.85
CA TYR A 41 10.79 10.71 -12.34
C TYR A 41 11.35 11.59 -11.24
N VAL A 42 12.53 12.14 -11.48
CA VAL A 42 13.17 13.09 -10.57
C VAL A 42 12.75 14.50 -10.99
N LEU A 43 12.06 15.20 -10.11
CA LEU A 43 11.52 16.54 -10.34
C LEU A 43 11.72 17.38 -9.08
N SER A 44 11.87 18.71 -9.22
CA SER A 44 11.80 19.61 -8.06
C SER A 44 10.46 19.49 -7.34
N LEU A 45 10.39 19.86 -6.06
CA LEU A 45 9.13 19.83 -5.29
C LEU A 45 8.02 20.60 -6.00
N LYS A 46 8.36 21.75 -6.60
CA LYS A 46 7.42 22.58 -7.36
C LYS A 46 6.85 21.84 -8.57
N GLU A 47 7.70 21.18 -9.35
CA GLU A 47 7.26 20.41 -10.52
C GLU A 47 6.49 19.14 -10.13
N CYS A 48 6.84 18.49 -9.02
CA CYS A 48 6.03 17.41 -8.45
C CYS A 48 4.60 17.87 -8.12
N VAL A 49 4.46 19.04 -7.48
CA VAL A 49 3.15 19.63 -7.16
C VAL A 49 2.36 19.94 -8.45
N HIS A 50 3.01 20.52 -9.45
CA HIS A 50 2.37 20.77 -10.75
C HIS A 50 1.90 19.47 -11.42
N PHE A 51 2.74 18.44 -11.43
CA PHE A 51 2.42 17.15 -12.02
C PHE A 51 1.21 16.49 -11.33
N ILE A 52 1.21 16.44 -10.00
CA ILE A 52 0.10 15.88 -9.21
C ILE A 52 -1.18 16.69 -9.43
N GLN A 53 -1.09 18.02 -9.44
CA GLN A 53 -2.24 18.88 -9.72
C GLN A 53 -2.81 18.62 -11.13
N SER A 54 -1.97 18.41 -12.14
CA SER A 54 -2.41 18.05 -13.48
C SER A 54 -3.14 16.71 -13.51
N LEU A 55 -2.69 15.71 -12.75
CA LEU A 55 -3.40 14.42 -12.63
C LEU A 55 -4.77 14.59 -11.97
N ILE A 56 -4.85 15.35 -10.87
CA ILE A 56 -6.11 15.64 -10.18
C ILE A 56 -7.08 16.35 -11.13
N ASN A 57 -6.61 17.39 -11.81
CA ASN A 57 -7.44 18.13 -12.76
C ASN A 57 -7.94 17.25 -13.91
N TYR A 58 -7.11 16.34 -14.40
CA TYR A 58 -7.47 15.47 -15.52
C TYR A 58 -8.45 14.35 -15.11
N TYR A 59 -8.22 13.69 -13.99
CA TYR A 59 -9.00 12.51 -13.59
C TYR A 59 -10.20 12.84 -12.69
N LEU A 60 -10.11 13.89 -11.88
CA LEU A 60 -11.06 14.15 -10.81
C LEU A 60 -11.97 15.35 -11.07
N VAL A 61 -11.62 16.25 -11.98
CA VAL A 61 -12.45 17.40 -12.36
C VAL A 61 -13.12 17.08 -13.70
N PRO A 62 -14.45 16.83 -13.73
CA PRO A 62 -15.16 16.60 -14.98
C PRO A 62 -15.18 17.86 -15.83
N VAL A 63 -14.87 17.72 -17.11
CA VAL A 63 -14.87 18.82 -18.08
C VAL A 63 -16.01 18.66 -19.10
N THR A 64 -16.37 17.41 -19.41
CA THR A 64 -17.43 17.06 -20.36
C THR A 64 -18.68 16.51 -19.66
N GLU A 65 -19.82 16.49 -20.37
CA GLU A 65 -21.05 15.85 -19.86
C GLU A 65 -20.86 14.34 -19.64
N GLU A 66 -20.02 13.69 -20.44
CA GLU A 66 -19.68 12.27 -20.24
C GLU A 66 -18.88 12.09 -18.95
N ASP A 67 -17.91 12.97 -18.67
CA ASP A 67 -17.11 12.91 -17.45
C ASP A 67 -17.99 12.98 -16.20
N LYS A 68 -19.07 13.76 -16.22
CA LYS A 68 -20.00 13.88 -15.08
C LYS A 68 -20.71 12.57 -14.74
N THR A 69 -20.73 11.60 -15.66
CA THR A 69 -21.31 10.26 -15.40
C THR A 69 -20.39 9.33 -14.63
N TRP A 70 -19.10 9.66 -14.49
CA TRP A 70 -18.11 8.77 -13.87
C TRP A 70 -18.01 9.00 -12.36
N SER A 71 -17.99 7.91 -11.59
CA SER A 71 -17.61 7.95 -10.19
C SER A 71 -16.09 8.10 -10.04
N ARG A 72 -15.65 8.86 -9.04
CA ARG A 72 -14.25 9.21 -8.83
C ARG A 72 -13.84 8.94 -7.40
N ALA A 73 -12.61 8.47 -7.21
CA ALA A 73 -12.12 8.21 -5.88
C ALA A 73 -10.60 8.38 -5.75
N PHE A 74 -10.17 8.81 -4.56
CA PHE A 74 -8.83 8.56 -4.08
C PHE A 74 -8.82 7.22 -3.34
N VAL A 75 -7.83 6.38 -3.65
CA VAL A 75 -7.61 5.11 -2.96
C VAL A 75 -6.25 5.19 -2.27
N GLY A 76 -6.21 4.86 -0.98
CA GLY A 76 -4.98 4.87 -0.21
C GLY A 76 -4.98 3.90 0.97
N HIS A 77 -3.86 3.87 1.69
CA HIS A 77 -3.68 3.10 2.90
C HIS A 77 -3.28 4.08 4.00
N HIS A 78 -4.21 4.45 4.88
CA HIS A 78 -4.08 5.64 5.73
C HIS A 78 -4.10 6.97 4.95
N VAL A 79 -4.98 7.08 3.96
CA VAL A 79 -5.02 8.14 2.94
C VAL A 79 -5.14 9.57 3.50
N SER A 80 -5.70 9.73 4.71
CA SER A 80 -5.87 11.04 5.34
C SER A 80 -4.53 11.74 5.61
N GLY A 81 -3.49 10.98 5.95
CA GLY A 81 -2.14 11.51 6.15
C GLY A 81 -1.54 12.05 4.85
N ASP A 82 -1.68 11.29 3.76
CA ASP A 82 -1.17 11.66 2.44
C ASP A 82 -1.86 12.91 1.90
N LEU A 83 -3.20 12.97 1.98
CA LEU A 83 -3.97 14.13 1.53
C LEU A 83 -3.58 15.40 2.29
N LYS A 84 -3.42 15.29 3.62
CA LYS A 84 -2.99 16.42 4.45
C LYS A 84 -1.59 16.90 4.05
N TRP A 85 -0.65 15.97 3.80
CA TRP A 85 0.70 16.32 3.36
C TRP A 85 0.69 16.99 1.99
N LEU A 86 -0.05 16.45 1.02
CA LEU A 86 -0.22 17.03 -0.32
C LEU A 86 -0.78 18.46 -0.25
N GLU A 87 -1.76 18.70 0.62
CA GLU A 87 -2.30 20.03 0.87
C GLU A 87 -1.22 20.99 1.41
N THR A 88 -0.36 20.52 2.34
CA THR A 88 0.70 21.36 2.91
C THR A 88 1.75 21.81 1.88
N ILE A 89 1.99 21.02 0.84
CA ILE A 89 2.93 21.36 -0.24
C ILE A 89 2.26 22.14 -1.39
N GLY A 90 0.95 22.41 -1.29
CA GLY A 90 0.22 23.30 -2.21
C GLY A 90 -0.64 22.60 -3.27
N VAL A 91 -0.86 21.29 -3.16
CA VAL A 91 -1.83 20.57 -4.01
C VAL A 91 -3.26 20.93 -3.57
N LYS A 92 -4.13 21.22 -4.53
CA LYS A 92 -5.53 21.58 -4.31
C LYS A 92 -6.45 20.42 -4.65
N PHE A 93 -7.48 20.23 -3.83
CA PHE A 93 -8.48 19.17 -3.97
C PHE A 93 -9.88 19.77 -4.22
N PRO A 94 -10.81 19.00 -4.82
CA PRO A 94 -12.23 19.39 -4.91
C PRO A 94 -12.80 19.78 -3.54
N GLY A 95 -13.55 20.89 -3.48
CA GLY A 95 -14.06 21.47 -2.23
C GLY A 95 -13.07 22.37 -1.48
N ARG A 96 -11.79 22.40 -1.91
CA ARG A 96 -10.75 23.32 -1.41
C ARG A 96 -9.96 23.92 -2.58
N GLY A 97 -10.64 24.76 -3.35
CA GLY A 97 -10.03 25.54 -4.44
C GLY A 97 -10.84 25.57 -5.74
N TYR A 98 -11.70 24.56 -5.97
CA TYR A 98 -12.65 24.43 -7.08
C TYR A 98 -13.90 23.65 -6.61
N GLU A 99 -14.99 23.68 -7.38
CA GLU A 99 -16.28 23.02 -7.05
C GLU A 99 -16.14 21.50 -6.81
N GLY A 100 -17.04 20.95 -5.99
CA GLY A 100 -17.07 19.53 -5.58
C GLY A 100 -16.77 19.34 -4.08
N HIS A 101 -16.80 18.10 -3.61
CA HIS A 101 -16.42 17.77 -2.23
C HIS A 101 -15.77 16.39 -2.11
N LEU A 102 -14.95 16.23 -1.06
CA LEU A 102 -14.39 14.92 -0.70
C LEU A 102 -15.41 14.18 0.15
N ASP A 103 -15.90 13.04 -0.34
CA ASP A 103 -16.83 12.20 0.38
C ASP A 103 -16.11 11.05 1.10
N HIS A 104 -16.32 10.99 2.42
CA HIS A 104 -15.82 9.93 3.29
C HIS A 104 -16.91 8.94 3.70
N THR A 105 -18.17 9.21 3.35
CA THR A 105 -19.33 8.42 3.76
C THR A 105 -19.60 7.24 2.84
N LEU A 106 -19.15 7.32 1.58
CA LEU A 106 -19.40 6.33 0.52
C LEU A 106 -20.90 6.16 0.25
N LEU A 107 -21.70 7.15 0.62
CA LEU A 107 -23.11 7.21 0.29
C LEU A 107 -23.23 7.81 -1.10
N LEU A 108 -24.13 7.26 -1.91
CA LEU A 108 -24.45 7.89 -3.19
C LEU A 108 -25.09 9.24 -2.90
N ALA A 109 -24.64 10.27 -3.61
CA ALA A 109 -25.24 11.61 -3.54
C ALA A 109 -26.76 11.51 -3.67
N GLU A 110 -27.49 12.15 -2.74
CA GLU A 110 -28.96 12.19 -2.78
C GLU A 110 -29.46 12.96 -4.01
N THR A 111 -28.62 13.85 -4.54
CA THR A 111 -28.87 14.73 -5.69
C THR A 111 -27.97 14.38 -6.89
N PRO A 112 -28.55 14.02 -8.05
CA PRO A 112 -27.80 13.82 -9.29
C PRO A 112 -27.10 15.13 -9.69
N GLY A 113 -25.76 15.14 -9.71
CA GLY A 113 -24.97 16.29 -10.12
C GLY A 113 -24.01 16.84 -9.07
N ASP A 114 -24.08 16.38 -7.82
CA ASP A 114 -23.02 16.65 -6.85
C ASP A 114 -21.73 15.90 -7.23
N LEU A 115 -20.64 16.65 -7.20
CA LEU A 115 -19.35 16.25 -7.73
C LEU A 115 -18.51 15.67 -6.59
N ASP A 116 -18.83 14.42 -6.26
CA ASP A 116 -18.31 13.75 -5.08
C ASP A 116 -17.09 12.93 -5.48
N VAL A 117 -15.96 13.23 -4.84
CA VAL A 117 -14.76 12.41 -4.95
C VAL A 117 -14.65 11.57 -3.69
N PHE A 118 -14.86 10.26 -3.84
CA PHE A 118 -14.84 9.32 -2.73
C PHE A 118 -13.42 9.13 -2.18
N ILE A 119 -13.32 8.93 -0.87
CA ILE A 119 -12.07 8.61 -0.19
C ILE A 119 -12.13 7.16 0.31
N LEU A 120 -11.37 6.30 -0.34
CA LEU A 120 -11.33 4.86 -0.08
C LEU A 120 -10.03 4.49 0.66
N ASP A 121 -10.16 4.15 1.93
CA ASP A 121 -9.03 3.80 2.80
C ASP A 121 -8.99 2.31 3.09
N THR A 122 -8.00 1.63 2.50
CA THR A 122 -7.80 0.19 2.64
C THR A 122 -7.42 -0.23 4.06
N GLU A 123 -6.75 0.63 4.84
CA GLU A 123 -6.42 0.35 6.24
C GLU A 123 -7.71 0.34 7.08
N GLN A 124 -8.55 1.36 6.90
CA GLN A 124 -9.82 1.45 7.62
C GLN A 124 -10.78 0.33 7.21
N PHE A 125 -10.82 -0.02 5.92
CA PHE A 125 -11.61 -1.15 5.44
C PHE A 125 -11.21 -2.44 6.17
N TYR A 126 -9.91 -2.77 6.17
CA TYR A 126 -9.39 -3.92 6.89
C TYR A 126 -9.72 -3.87 8.39
N ARG A 127 -9.50 -2.73 9.04
CA ARG A 127 -9.70 -2.60 10.50
C ARG A 127 -11.15 -2.78 10.91
N LYS A 128 -12.08 -2.29 10.10
CA LYS A 128 -13.52 -2.47 10.33
C LYS A 128 -13.96 -3.92 10.08
N SER A 129 -13.33 -4.62 9.15
CA SER A 129 -13.65 -6.01 8.82
C SER A 129 -13.03 -7.03 9.79
N TYR A 130 -11.76 -6.85 10.18
CA TYR A 130 -10.95 -7.88 10.86
C TYR A 130 -10.28 -7.39 12.16
N GLY A 131 -10.43 -6.12 12.52
CA GLY A 131 -9.81 -5.51 13.69
C GLY A 131 -8.43 -4.92 13.44
N GLU A 132 -7.77 -4.43 14.50
CA GLU A 132 -6.57 -3.59 14.37
C GLU A 132 -5.28 -4.35 14.08
N LYS A 133 -5.21 -5.63 14.44
CA LYS A 133 -3.99 -6.42 14.27
C LYS A 133 -3.79 -6.75 12.80
N GLY A 134 -2.56 -6.57 12.31
CA GLY A 134 -2.22 -6.89 10.92
C GLY A 134 -2.62 -5.83 9.89
N SER A 135 -2.97 -4.62 10.33
CA SER A 135 -3.44 -3.55 9.43
C SER A 135 -2.38 -2.93 8.53
N SER A 136 -1.09 -3.27 8.68
CA SER A 136 -0.04 -2.78 7.78
C SER A 136 -0.19 -3.37 6.38
N LEU A 137 -0.01 -2.55 5.34
CA LEU A 137 -0.12 -2.94 3.92
C LEU A 137 0.48 -4.32 3.62
N GLY A 138 1.76 -4.58 3.94
CA GLY A 138 2.42 -5.87 3.64
C GLY A 138 1.74 -7.09 4.28
N LYS A 139 1.19 -6.95 5.50
CA LYS A 139 0.46 -8.02 6.18
C LYS A 139 -0.89 -8.29 5.51
N ILE A 140 -1.58 -7.24 5.07
CA ILE A 140 -2.84 -7.40 4.33
C ILE A 140 -2.56 -8.01 2.95
N LEU A 141 -1.53 -7.57 2.24
CA LEU A 141 -1.12 -8.18 0.97
C LEU A 141 -0.83 -9.68 1.12
N ARG A 142 -0.13 -10.08 2.21
CA ARG A 142 0.08 -11.49 2.55
C ARG A 142 -1.22 -12.23 2.84
N LEU A 143 -2.15 -11.61 3.56
CA LEU A 143 -3.47 -12.20 3.85
C LEU A 143 -4.30 -12.42 2.57
N PHE A 144 -4.21 -11.49 1.63
CA PHE A 144 -4.93 -11.54 0.35
C PHE A 144 -4.18 -12.29 -0.74
N GLU A 145 -3.08 -12.98 -0.38
CA GLU A 145 -2.26 -13.77 -1.29
C GLU A 145 -1.72 -12.98 -2.48
N ILE A 146 -1.45 -11.69 -2.29
CA ILE A 146 -0.87 -10.79 -3.29
C ILE A 146 0.66 -10.82 -3.15
N PRO A 147 1.40 -11.37 -4.13
CA PRO A 147 2.85 -11.32 -4.14
C PRO A 147 3.32 -9.87 -4.21
N HIS A 148 4.26 -9.51 -3.35
CA HIS A 148 4.77 -8.14 -3.26
C HIS A 148 6.25 -8.12 -2.91
N ALA A 149 6.94 -7.07 -3.37
CA ALA A 149 8.34 -6.80 -3.10
C ALA A 149 8.60 -5.30 -3.07
N PHE A 150 9.68 -4.88 -2.40
CA PHE A 150 10.13 -3.49 -2.34
C PHE A 150 9.05 -2.51 -1.86
N LEU A 151 8.35 -2.88 -0.78
CA LEU A 151 7.49 -1.93 -0.05
C LEU A 151 8.32 -0.76 0.49
N HIS A 152 7.69 0.38 0.78
CA HIS A 152 8.32 1.68 1.12
C HIS A 152 8.96 2.41 -0.06
N ASN A 153 8.85 1.88 -1.27
CA ASN A 153 8.85 2.69 -2.47
C ASN A 153 7.42 3.21 -2.68
N ALA A 154 7.22 4.52 -2.68
CA ALA A 154 5.88 5.11 -2.72
C ALA A 154 5.08 4.72 -3.99
N GLY A 155 5.76 4.52 -5.12
CA GLY A 155 5.13 4.08 -6.36
C GLY A 155 4.65 2.63 -6.29
N ASN A 156 5.46 1.73 -5.73
CA ASN A 156 5.07 0.35 -5.49
C ASN A 156 3.93 0.26 -4.48
N ASP A 157 4.02 1.02 -3.37
CA ASP A 157 3.01 1.04 -2.32
C ASP A 157 1.64 1.50 -2.87
N ALA A 158 1.62 2.53 -3.72
CA ALA A 158 0.41 3.00 -4.40
C ALA A 158 -0.19 1.91 -5.32
N TYR A 159 0.64 1.22 -6.11
CA TYR A 159 0.20 0.13 -6.97
C TYR A 159 -0.40 -1.04 -6.17
N TYR A 160 0.31 -1.52 -5.15
CA TYR A 160 -0.18 -2.62 -4.33
C TYR A 160 -1.43 -2.23 -3.55
N THR A 161 -1.55 -0.98 -3.11
CA THR A 161 -2.76 -0.49 -2.44
C THR A 161 -3.98 -0.53 -3.36
N LEU A 162 -3.84 -0.08 -4.62
CA LEU A 162 -4.92 -0.17 -5.60
C LEU A 162 -5.25 -1.64 -5.92
N HIS A 163 -4.24 -2.48 -6.14
CA HIS A 163 -4.45 -3.89 -6.43
C HIS A 163 -5.15 -4.63 -5.27
N LEU A 164 -4.75 -4.33 -4.03
CA LEU A 164 -5.41 -4.82 -2.82
C LEU A 164 -6.87 -4.38 -2.75
N PHE A 165 -7.16 -3.11 -3.05
CA PHE A 165 -8.54 -2.62 -3.07
C PHE A 165 -9.40 -3.37 -4.10
N MET A 166 -8.88 -3.57 -5.31
CA MET A 166 -9.57 -4.37 -6.32
C MET A 166 -9.81 -5.82 -5.85
N LYS A 167 -8.86 -6.39 -5.09
CA LYS A 167 -9.00 -7.74 -4.52
C LYS A 167 -10.03 -7.81 -3.39
N PHE A 168 -10.19 -6.76 -2.59
CA PHE A 168 -11.30 -6.66 -1.62
C PHE A 168 -12.66 -6.73 -2.32
N CYS A 169 -12.78 -6.13 -3.51
CA CYS A 169 -14.01 -6.12 -4.30
C CYS A 169 -14.27 -7.42 -5.07
N ASP A 170 -13.30 -8.35 -5.14
CA ASP A 170 -13.43 -9.62 -5.85
C ASP A 170 -14.26 -10.64 -5.04
N VAL A 171 -15.55 -10.73 -5.36
CA VAL A 171 -16.51 -11.63 -4.71
C VAL A 171 -16.10 -13.10 -4.84
N ASN A 172 -15.54 -13.51 -5.97
CA ASN A 172 -15.17 -14.91 -6.19
C ASN A 172 -14.01 -15.29 -5.29
N PHE A 173 -12.98 -14.43 -5.23
CA PHE A 173 -11.86 -14.62 -4.31
C PHE A 173 -12.32 -14.66 -2.85
N ARG A 174 -13.19 -13.75 -2.43
CA ARG A 174 -13.68 -13.72 -1.03
C ARG A 174 -14.41 -15.00 -0.65
N LYS A 175 -15.24 -15.54 -1.54
CA LYS A 175 -15.95 -16.82 -1.32
C LYS A 175 -15.00 -18.00 -1.22
N ILE A 176 -14.07 -18.15 -2.18
CA ILE A 176 -13.14 -19.28 -2.23
C ILE A 176 -12.22 -19.29 -1.01
N SER A 177 -11.71 -18.12 -0.63
CA SER A 177 -10.73 -18.00 0.45
C SER A 177 -11.40 -17.90 1.84
N GLY A 178 -12.73 -17.78 1.89
CA GLY A 178 -13.49 -17.61 3.12
C GLY A 178 -13.20 -16.29 3.83
N MET A 179 -12.97 -15.21 3.08
CA MET A 179 -12.61 -13.89 3.63
C MET A 179 -13.75 -13.23 4.39
N ASP A 180 -14.98 -13.68 4.18
CA ASP A 180 -16.17 -13.21 4.90
C ASP A 180 -16.38 -13.97 6.23
N ASP A 181 -15.62 -15.03 6.49
CA ASP A 181 -15.54 -15.67 7.83
C ASP A 181 -14.54 -14.88 8.69
N VAL A 182 -15.06 -13.84 9.34
CA VAL A 182 -14.28 -12.91 10.16
C VAL A 182 -13.51 -13.64 11.26
N LEU A 183 -14.11 -14.65 11.92
CA LEU A 183 -13.46 -15.37 13.01
C LEU A 183 -12.29 -16.21 12.52
N LYS A 184 -12.43 -16.88 11.38
CA LYS A 184 -11.35 -17.62 10.72
C LYS A 184 -10.17 -16.69 10.38
N VAL A 185 -10.45 -15.57 9.72
CA VAL A 185 -9.43 -14.59 9.32
C VAL A 185 -8.71 -14.01 10.55
N MET A 186 -9.45 -13.59 11.57
CA MET A 186 -8.87 -13.09 12.82
C MET A 186 -8.00 -14.13 13.53
N GLY A 187 -8.44 -15.40 13.53
CA GLY A 187 -7.68 -16.52 14.07
C GLY A 187 -6.35 -16.71 13.34
N GLN A 188 -6.36 -16.67 12.00
CA GLN A 188 -5.16 -16.75 11.17
C GLN A 188 -4.19 -15.60 11.45
N VAL A 189 -4.68 -14.36 11.52
CA VAL A 189 -3.86 -13.18 11.83
C VAL A 189 -3.24 -13.29 13.23
N LYS A 190 -3.98 -13.81 14.21
CA LYS A 190 -3.45 -14.06 15.55
C LYS A 190 -2.32 -15.09 15.52
N VAL A 191 -2.52 -16.23 14.86
CA VAL A 191 -1.50 -17.29 14.73
C VAL A 191 -0.25 -16.74 14.04
N TRP A 192 -0.40 -15.94 12.99
CA TRP A 192 0.72 -15.28 12.34
C TRP A 192 1.46 -14.32 13.28
N GLY A 193 0.74 -13.52 14.06
CA GLY A 193 1.34 -12.66 15.07
C GLY A 193 2.15 -13.44 16.12
N GLU A 194 1.69 -14.62 16.53
CA GLU A 194 2.44 -15.51 17.43
C GLU A 194 3.67 -16.14 16.75
N ARG A 195 3.55 -16.51 15.47
CA ARG A 195 4.66 -17.05 14.67
C ARG A 195 5.74 -16.01 14.42
N ASP A 196 5.38 -14.76 14.10
CA ASP A 196 6.32 -13.65 13.87
C ASP A 196 7.24 -13.40 15.08
N VAL A 197 6.80 -13.77 16.30
CA VAL A 197 7.60 -13.66 17.53
C VAL A 197 8.56 -14.83 17.72
N ARG A 198 8.18 -16.03 17.28
CA ARG A 198 8.94 -17.27 17.50
C ARG A 198 9.87 -17.64 16.35
N GLU A 199 9.45 -17.36 15.11
CA GLU A 199 10.12 -17.79 13.90
C GLU A 199 11.05 -16.71 13.35
N PRO A 200 12.23 -17.08 12.85
CA PRO A 200 13.11 -16.12 12.18
C PRO A 200 12.46 -15.62 10.90
N LYS A 201 12.56 -14.31 10.65
CA LYS A 201 12.05 -13.71 9.42
C LYS A 201 12.89 -14.12 8.22
N VAL A 202 12.24 -14.61 7.17
CA VAL A 202 12.89 -14.83 5.86
C VAL A 202 12.94 -13.50 5.13
N VAL A 203 14.15 -13.02 4.88
CA VAL A 203 14.41 -11.69 4.31
C VAL A 203 15.23 -11.81 3.02
N PRO A 204 15.04 -10.91 2.05
CA PRO A 204 15.90 -10.84 0.87
C PRO A 204 17.38 -10.67 1.26
N MET A 205 18.31 -11.20 0.46
CA MET A 205 19.75 -11.04 0.72
C MET A 205 20.18 -9.56 0.71
N SER A 206 19.53 -8.73 -0.11
CA SER A 206 19.73 -7.27 -0.12
C SER A 206 19.46 -6.63 1.25
N TYR A 207 18.48 -7.14 2.01
CA TYR A 207 18.22 -6.71 3.38
C TYR A 207 19.43 -7.02 4.28
N ALA A 208 19.94 -8.25 4.23
CA ALA A 208 21.08 -8.66 5.04
C ALA A 208 22.33 -7.81 4.75
N ILE A 209 22.61 -7.54 3.47
CA ILE A 209 23.70 -6.66 3.03
C ILE A 209 23.49 -5.24 3.57
N SER A 210 22.27 -4.69 3.46
CA SER A 210 21.98 -3.33 3.95
C SER A 210 22.19 -3.18 5.45
N ILE A 211 21.90 -4.22 6.24
CA ILE A 211 22.14 -4.26 7.69
C ILE A 211 23.63 -4.29 7.98
N GLU A 212 24.38 -5.09 7.24
CA GLU A 212 25.84 -5.18 7.39
C GLU A 212 26.53 -3.84 7.08
N GLU A 213 26.14 -3.17 5.99
CA GLU A 213 26.62 -1.83 5.64
C GLU A 213 26.27 -0.79 6.72
N ALA A 214 25.05 -0.86 7.28
CA ALA A 214 24.64 0.01 8.37
C ALA A 214 25.51 -0.13 9.61
N VAL A 215 25.87 -1.38 9.95
CA VAL A 215 26.75 -1.69 11.08
C VAL A 215 28.14 -1.12 10.83
N LYS A 216 28.70 -1.30 9.63
CA LYS A 216 30.00 -0.73 9.23
C LYS A 216 30.02 0.81 9.29
N ASN A 217 28.94 1.46 8.86
CA ASN A 217 28.82 2.92 8.91
C ASN A 217 28.67 3.46 10.35
N ARG A 218 28.10 2.66 11.27
CA ARG A 218 28.02 3.02 12.71
C ARG A 218 29.35 2.90 13.43
N THR A 219 30.18 1.90 13.13
CA THR A 219 31.52 1.78 13.73
C THR A 219 32.44 2.95 13.35
N TYR A 220 32.20 3.61 12.22
CA TYR A 220 32.93 4.82 11.80
C TYR A 220 32.53 6.08 12.58
N ARG A 221 31.27 6.16 13.06
CA ARG A 221 30.76 7.28 13.88
C ARG A 221 30.84 6.92 15.38
N LYS A 222 32.04 6.96 15.95
CA LYS A 222 32.25 6.85 17.40
C LYS A 222 31.38 7.88 18.14
N GLY A 223 30.48 7.43 19.02
CA GLY A 223 30.01 8.24 20.15
C GLY A 223 28.50 8.43 20.37
N VAL A 224 27.60 7.91 19.53
CA VAL A 224 26.15 8.08 19.76
C VAL A 224 25.50 6.77 20.21
N LYS A 225 25.16 6.68 21.50
CA LYS A 225 24.29 5.63 22.05
C LYS A 225 22.87 5.80 21.49
N SER A 226 22.58 5.17 20.35
CA SER A 226 21.21 4.99 19.87
C SER A 226 20.76 3.57 20.22
N SER A 227 19.57 3.45 20.81
CA SER A 227 18.95 2.15 21.12
C SER A 227 18.86 1.29 19.86
N ARG A 228 19.10 -0.01 20.04
CA ARG A 228 19.07 -1.06 19.02
C ARG A 228 17.63 -1.32 18.57
N LYS A 229 17.00 -0.37 17.89
CA LYS A 229 15.79 -0.67 17.13
C LYS A 229 16.23 -1.34 15.82
N GLU A 230 15.90 -2.62 15.69
CA GLU A 230 16.10 -3.38 14.46
C GLU A 230 15.37 -2.66 13.31
N ARG A 231 15.99 -2.61 12.13
CA ARG A 231 15.28 -2.11 10.95
C ARG A 231 14.10 -3.03 10.70
N VAL A 232 12.99 -2.46 10.24
CA VAL A 232 11.83 -3.27 9.89
C VAL A 232 12.14 -3.98 8.57
N CYS A 233 12.08 -5.32 8.54
CA CYS A 233 12.07 -6.12 7.31
C CYS A 233 10.74 -5.88 6.57
N GLN A 234 10.79 -5.67 5.26
CA GLN A 234 9.66 -5.04 4.56
C GLN A 234 9.06 -5.88 3.45
N THR A 235 9.87 -6.76 2.87
CA THR A 235 9.36 -7.90 2.10
C THR A 235 9.60 -9.12 2.97
N GLU A 236 8.53 -9.58 3.60
CA GLU A 236 8.53 -10.81 4.36
C GLU A 236 7.96 -11.89 3.45
N PHE A 237 8.80 -12.84 3.08
CA PHE A 237 8.31 -14.02 2.39
C PHE A 237 7.50 -14.87 3.37
N GLY A 238 6.57 -15.66 2.83
CA GLY A 238 5.90 -16.69 3.63
C GLY A 238 6.94 -17.48 4.41
N GLY A 239 6.80 -17.50 5.74
CA GLY A 239 7.70 -18.25 6.61
C GLY A 239 7.71 -19.73 6.24
N LEU A 240 8.73 -20.44 6.68
CA LEU A 240 8.81 -21.89 6.48
C LEU A 240 7.72 -22.57 7.32
N THR A 241 6.99 -23.50 6.71
CA THR A 241 6.09 -24.40 7.44
C THR A 241 6.71 -25.78 7.47
N TYR A 242 6.96 -26.28 8.68
CA TYR A 242 7.55 -27.60 8.89
C TYR A 242 6.43 -28.64 8.99
N PHE A 243 6.56 -29.72 8.22
CA PHE A 243 5.66 -30.87 8.27
C PHE A 243 6.44 -32.10 8.71
N GLY A 244 5.83 -32.93 9.57
CA GLY A 244 6.45 -34.16 10.03
C GLY A 244 6.59 -35.20 8.90
N THR A 245 5.67 -35.19 7.94
CA THR A 245 5.70 -36.07 6.77
C THR A 245 5.32 -35.33 5.48
N ALA A 246 5.75 -35.86 4.34
CA ALA A 246 5.34 -35.36 3.02
C ALA A 246 3.83 -35.48 2.81
N LYS A 247 3.19 -36.50 3.42
CA LYS A 247 1.74 -36.69 3.36
C LYS A 247 1.00 -35.56 4.08
N ASP A 248 1.48 -35.15 5.25
CA ASP A 248 0.87 -34.04 5.99
C ASP A 248 1.01 -32.72 5.22
N ALA A 249 2.19 -32.49 4.63
CA ALA A 249 2.43 -31.34 3.76
C ALA A 249 1.45 -31.30 2.58
N PHE A 250 1.30 -32.41 1.86
CA PHE A 250 0.37 -32.49 0.73
C PHE A 250 -1.08 -32.36 1.16
N THR A 251 -1.48 -33.01 2.26
CA THR A 251 -2.85 -32.95 2.79
C THR A 251 -3.23 -31.52 3.16
N SER A 252 -2.27 -30.71 3.64
CA SER A 252 -2.50 -29.29 3.94
C SER A 252 -2.81 -28.43 2.71
N THR A 253 -2.50 -28.89 1.50
CA THR A 253 -2.82 -28.17 0.25
C THR A 253 -4.21 -28.47 -0.29
N LEU A 254 -4.91 -29.46 0.29
CA LEU A 254 -6.25 -29.83 -0.15
C LEU A 254 -7.29 -28.88 0.47
N PRO A 255 -8.35 -28.50 -0.26
CA PRO A 255 -9.41 -27.67 0.29
C PRO A 255 -10.06 -28.36 1.50
N THR A 256 -10.16 -27.66 2.63
CA THR A 256 -11.02 -28.10 3.73
C THR A 256 -12.46 -27.82 3.31
N HIS A 257 -13.20 -28.88 2.97
CA HIS A 257 -14.65 -28.82 2.71
C HIS A 257 -15.44 -28.51 3.99
#